data_AF-A0A536BU90-F1
#
_entry.id   AF-A0A536BU90-F1
#
_cell.length_a   1.000
_cell.length_b   1.000
_cell.length_c   1.000
_cell.angle_alpha   90.00
_cell.angle_beta   90.00
_cell.angle_gamma   90.00
#
_symmetry.space_group_name_H-M   'P 1'
#
loop_
_entity.id
_entity.type
_entity.pdbx_description
1 polymer ?
#
loop_
_entity_poly.entity_id
_entity_poly.type
_entity_poly.pdbx_seq_one_letter_code
_entity_poly.pdbx_strand_id
1 'polypeptide(L)'
;MDMIRSADPNRAQALPDARPDSIDGPAVRAYLGRIDRLIRRHRAYLTGLDAVLGDGDHGDNMAIGFRAVSEVIQDLPPNATPGVVIRAAGHRLVAAVGGASGPLYGTAFIAAGHVAGDAGVVGLETLASMLDSAATALARRGRCAVGDKTILDALRPAADAFAAAASNGSPLERCLAVAVTAARDGMLSTRPLIARRGLALRMGTRSIGHLDPGAVSCYLLIRAMIPGK
;
A
#
# COMPACT_ATOMS: atom_id res chain seq x y z
N MET A 1 -46.90 -10.85 -32.07
CA MET A 1 -46.20 -10.25 -33.23
C MET A 1 -45.89 -8.81 -32.84
N ASP A 2 -44.81 -8.50 -32.11
CA ASP A 2 -43.39 -8.89 -32.32
C ASP A 2 -42.89 -8.48 -33.71
N MET A 3 -41.66 -8.02 -33.96
CA MET A 3 -40.57 -7.41 -33.18
C MET A 3 -39.67 -6.68 -34.23
N ILE A 4 -38.65 -5.84 -33.96
CA ILE A 4 -37.91 -5.50 -32.74
C ILE A 4 -37.48 -4.00 -32.82
N ARG A 5 -37.07 -3.36 -31.72
CA ARG A 5 -36.34 -2.07 -31.80
C ARG A 5 -34.87 -2.37 -32.16
N SER A 6 -34.37 -1.82 -33.27
CA SER A 6 -32.95 -1.90 -33.60
C SER A 6 -32.14 -1.13 -32.55
N ALA A 7 -31.43 -1.85 -31.69
CA ALA A 7 -30.43 -1.28 -30.80
C ALA A 7 -29.10 -1.24 -31.54
N ASP A 8 -28.51 -0.04 -31.65
CA ASP A 8 -27.18 0.16 -32.21
C ASP A 8 -26.14 -0.62 -31.37
N PRO A 9 -25.47 -1.64 -31.95
CA PRO A 9 -24.56 -2.50 -31.20
C PRO A 9 -23.22 -1.84 -30.88
N ASN A 10 -22.96 -0.62 -31.36
CA ASN A 10 -21.66 0.05 -31.21
C ASN A 10 -21.71 1.30 -30.32
N ARG A 11 -22.78 1.48 -29.54
CA ARG A 11 -22.81 2.49 -28.49
C ARG A 11 -22.01 1.99 -27.28
N ALA A 12 -20.68 2.12 -27.38
CA ALA A 12 -19.77 1.93 -26.25
C ALA A 12 -20.32 2.68 -25.04
N GLN A 13 -20.70 1.93 -24.01
CA GLN A 13 -21.28 2.48 -22.81
C GLN A 13 -20.18 3.27 -22.11
N ALA A 14 -20.23 4.60 -22.23
CA ALA A 14 -19.24 5.48 -21.63
C ALA A 14 -19.11 5.12 -20.14
N LEU A 15 -17.89 4.80 -19.71
CA LEU A 15 -17.59 4.59 -18.30
C LEU A 15 -18.08 5.84 -17.54
N PRO A 16 -18.93 5.69 -16.50
CA PRO A 16 -19.48 6.84 -15.79
C PRO A 16 -18.34 7.69 -15.25
N ASP A 17 -18.44 9.02 -15.43
CA ASP A 17 -17.34 9.98 -15.27
C ASP A 17 -16.35 9.59 -14.17
N ALA A 18 -15.16 9.17 -14.59
CA ALA A 18 -14.03 8.98 -13.71
C ALA A 18 -13.64 10.35 -13.16
N ARG A 19 -14.21 10.70 -11.99
CA ARG A 19 -13.88 11.95 -11.28
C ARG A 19 -12.37 11.93 -11.04
N PRO A 20 -11.59 12.84 -11.65
CA PRO A 20 -10.14 12.67 -11.82
C PRO A 20 -9.37 12.56 -10.50
N ASP A 21 -9.98 13.07 -9.43
CA ASP A 21 -9.41 13.19 -8.09
C ASP A 21 -10.02 12.22 -7.07
N SER A 22 -10.44 11.04 -7.52
CA SER A 22 -10.99 9.98 -6.66
C SER A 22 -10.63 8.57 -7.12
N ILE A 23 -10.79 7.59 -6.24
CA ILE A 23 -10.68 6.16 -6.58
C ILE A 23 -11.92 5.37 -6.12
N ASP A 24 -12.20 4.28 -6.82
CA ASP A 24 -13.31 3.35 -6.58
C ASP A 24 -12.81 1.93 -6.21
N GLY A 25 -13.73 1.00 -5.98
CA GLY A 25 -13.42 -0.41 -5.70
C GLY A 25 -12.56 -1.08 -6.79
N PRO A 26 -12.93 -1.00 -8.08
CA PRO A 26 -12.10 -1.42 -9.22
C PRO A 26 -10.67 -0.87 -9.21
N ALA A 27 -10.47 0.43 -8.95
CA ALA A 27 -9.15 1.03 -8.83
C ALA A 27 -8.36 0.38 -7.68
N VAL A 28 -8.92 0.28 -6.47
CA VAL A 28 -8.28 -0.40 -5.33
C VAL A 28 -7.86 -1.83 -5.68
N ARG A 29 -8.73 -2.60 -6.35
CA ARG A 29 -8.41 -3.97 -6.82
C ARG A 29 -7.22 -3.98 -7.79
N ALA A 30 -7.19 -3.05 -8.73
CA ALA A 30 -6.07 -2.88 -9.67
C ALA A 30 -4.77 -2.43 -8.97
N TYR A 31 -4.85 -1.73 -7.84
CA TYR A 31 -3.71 -1.32 -7.02
C TYR A 31 -3.15 -2.55 -6.29
N LEU A 32 -4.01 -3.31 -5.59
CA LEU A 32 -3.64 -4.55 -4.89
C LEU A 32 -3.02 -5.60 -5.84
N GLY A 33 -3.61 -5.81 -7.02
CA GLY A 33 -3.03 -6.71 -8.03
C GLY A 33 -1.68 -6.24 -8.58
N ARG A 34 -1.38 -4.93 -8.55
CA ARG A 34 -0.05 -4.39 -8.88
C ARG A 34 0.94 -4.56 -7.74
N ILE A 35 0.50 -4.43 -6.48
CA ILE A 35 1.33 -4.71 -5.30
C ILE A 35 1.84 -6.15 -5.36
N ASP A 36 0.94 -7.13 -5.55
CA ASP A 36 1.30 -8.54 -5.69
C ASP A 36 2.34 -8.77 -6.80
N ARG A 37 2.13 -8.23 -8.00
CA ARG A 37 3.12 -8.33 -9.10
C ARG A 37 4.47 -7.69 -8.75
N LEU A 38 4.49 -6.53 -8.08
CA LEU A 38 5.73 -5.86 -7.69
C LEU A 38 6.46 -6.61 -6.57
N ILE A 39 5.75 -7.11 -5.56
CA ILE A 39 6.32 -7.91 -4.49
C ILE A 39 6.88 -9.22 -5.04
N ARG A 40 6.12 -9.97 -5.87
CA ARG A 40 6.62 -11.20 -6.52
C ARG A 40 7.88 -10.93 -7.38
N ARG A 41 7.93 -9.82 -8.12
CA ARG A 41 9.10 -9.41 -8.91
C ARG A 41 10.33 -9.09 -8.05
N HIS A 42 10.17 -8.56 -6.84
CA HIS A 42 11.27 -8.16 -5.96
C HIS A 42 11.49 -9.12 -4.77
N ARG A 43 10.79 -10.26 -4.71
CA ARG A 43 10.83 -11.25 -3.62
C ARG A 43 12.26 -11.57 -3.19
N ALA A 44 13.10 -12.06 -4.11
CA ALA A 44 14.49 -12.43 -3.81
C ALA A 44 15.34 -11.25 -3.31
N TYR A 45 15.06 -10.03 -3.78
CA TYR A 45 15.76 -8.82 -3.31
C TYR A 45 15.34 -8.43 -1.89
N LEU A 46 14.04 -8.48 -1.58
CA LEU A 46 13.51 -8.23 -0.24
C LEU A 46 14.04 -9.27 0.77
N THR A 47 14.01 -10.55 0.40
CA THR A 47 14.60 -11.67 1.15
C THR A 47 16.11 -11.47 1.36
N GLY A 48 16.86 -11.05 0.32
CA GLY A 48 18.30 -10.78 0.43
C GLY A 48 18.67 -9.59 1.31
N LEU A 49 17.83 -8.53 1.35
CA LEU A 49 18.00 -7.42 2.30
C LEU A 49 17.76 -7.88 3.75
N ASP A 50 16.70 -8.66 3.94
CA ASP A 50 16.29 -9.15 5.25
C ASP A 50 17.26 -10.20 5.81
N ALA A 51 17.89 -11.02 4.97
CA ALA A 51 18.93 -11.97 5.40
C ALA A 51 20.18 -11.29 6.00
N VAL A 52 20.37 -9.97 5.80
CA VAL A 52 21.44 -9.18 6.41
C VAL A 52 21.01 -8.53 7.73
N LEU A 53 19.72 -8.26 7.92
CA LEU A 53 19.17 -7.50 9.05
C LEU A 53 18.28 -8.34 10.00
N GLY A 54 17.90 -9.55 9.61
CA GLY A 54 16.89 -10.38 10.25
C GLY A 54 17.15 -11.86 9.99
N ASP A 55 16.08 -12.61 9.69
CA ASP A 55 16.09 -14.05 9.40
C ASP A 55 15.96 -14.38 7.90
N GLY A 56 15.69 -13.39 7.05
CA GLY A 56 15.68 -13.57 5.59
C GLY A 56 14.39 -14.19 5.07
N ASP A 57 13.25 -13.84 5.67
CA ASP A 57 11.94 -14.35 5.27
C ASP A 57 11.02 -13.26 4.67
N HIS A 58 11.35 -11.97 4.83
CA HIS A 58 10.40 -10.88 4.55
C HIS A 58 9.87 -10.87 3.10
N GLY A 59 10.74 -11.12 2.11
CA GLY A 59 10.30 -11.17 0.71
C GLY A 59 9.33 -12.31 0.42
N ASP A 60 9.54 -13.46 1.07
CA ASP A 60 8.73 -14.67 0.94
C ASP A 60 7.39 -14.50 1.66
N ASN A 61 7.42 -14.01 2.91
CA ASN A 61 6.24 -13.66 3.70
C ASN A 61 5.35 -12.64 2.99
N MET A 62 5.94 -11.59 2.40
CA MET A 62 5.19 -10.59 1.63
C MET A 62 4.60 -11.17 0.34
N ALA A 63 5.31 -12.08 -0.35
CA ALA A 63 4.80 -12.74 -1.55
C ALA A 63 3.63 -13.69 -1.24
N ILE A 64 3.71 -14.44 -0.14
CA ILE A 64 2.59 -15.25 0.38
C ILE A 64 1.40 -14.35 0.70
N GLY A 65 1.64 -13.25 1.42
CA GLY A 65 0.62 -12.26 1.79
C GLY A 65 -0.14 -11.65 0.64
N PHE A 66 0.56 -11.09 -0.35
CA PHE A 66 -0.10 -10.39 -1.44
C PHE A 66 -0.71 -11.32 -2.51
N ARG A 67 -0.22 -12.56 -2.62
CA ARG A 67 -0.96 -13.62 -3.30
C ARG A 67 -2.28 -13.90 -2.58
N ALA A 68 -2.21 -14.14 -1.27
CA ALA A 68 -3.37 -14.40 -0.42
C ALA A 68 -4.41 -13.26 -0.45
N VAL A 69 -3.97 -12.00 -0.53
CA VAL A 69 -4.82 -10.83 -0.76
C VAL A 69 -5.45 -10.85 -2.15
N SER A 70 -4.70 -11.23 -3.18
CA SER A 70 -5.21 -11.31 -4.56
C SER A 70 -6.31 -12.38 -4.69
N GLU A 71 -6.19 -13.48 -3.95
CA GLU A 71 -7.22 -14.51 -3.82
C GLU A 71 -8.47 -13.93 -3.10
N VAL A 72 -8.35 -13.40 -1.87
CA VAL A 72 -9.53 -12.94 -1.10
C VAL A 72 -10.31 -11.81 -1.76
N ILE A 73 -9.66 -10.93 -2.53
CA ILE A 73 -10.39 -9.86 -3.23
C ILE A 73 -11.17 -10.38 -4.43
N GLN A 74 -10.77 -11.49 -5.06
CA GLN A 74 -11.54 -12.08 -6.17
C GLN A 74 -12.91 -12.57 -5.72
N ASP A 75 -13.03 -13.04 -4.47
CA ASP A 75 -14.28 -13.51 -3.87
C ASP A 75 -15.23 -12.37 -3.45
N LEU A 76 -14.76 -11.12 -3.38
CA LEU A 76 -15.58 -9.96 -3.02
C LEU A 76 -16.49 -9.53 -4.18
N PRO A 77 -17.76 -9.10 -3.91
CA PRO A 77 -18.67 -8.60 -4.94
C PRO A 77 -18.05 -7.53 -5.86
N PRO A 78 -18.34 -7.52 -7.18
CA PRO A 78 -17.74 -6.56 -8.12
C PRO A 78 -17.94 -5.09 -7.72
N ASN A 79 -19.06 -4.77 -7.06
CA ASN A 79 -19.43 -3.45 -6.55
C ASN A 79 -18.94 -3.16 -5.11
N ALA A 80 -18.07 -4.00 -4.54
CA ALA A 80 -17.49 -3.75 -3.21
C ALA A 80 -16.74 -2.42 -3.15
N THR A 81 -17.01 -1.63 -2.11
CA THR A 81 -16.46 -0.28 -1.92
C THR A 81 -14.94 -0.30 -1.67
N PRO A 82 -14.22 0.81 -1.91
CA PRO A 82 -12.82 0.96 -1.51
C PRO A 82 -12.53 0.48 -0.08
N GLY A 83 -13.36 0.89 0.88
CA GLY A 83 -13.21 0.50 2.28
C GLY A 83 -13.35 -1.01 2.50
N VAL A 84 -14.38 -1.66 1.92
CA VAL A 84 -14.56 -3.12 2.03
C VAL A 84 -13.36 -3.88 1.46
N VAL A 85 -12.89 -3.51 0.26
CA VAL A 85 -11.74 -4.17 -0.38
C VAL A 85 -10.46 -3.99 0.43
N ILE A 86 -10.20 -2.78 0.95
CA ILE A 86 -9.02 -2.48 1.77
C ILE A 86 -9.07 -3.21 3.13
N ARG A 87 -10.22 -3.24 3.81
CA ARG A 87 -10.39 -3.97 5.08
C ARG A 87 -10.16 -5.47 4.88
N ALA A 88 -10.75 -6.07 3.83
CA ALA A 88 -10.55 -7.49 3.50
C ALA A 88 -9.08 -7.83 3.24
N ALA A 89 -8.38 -7.00 2.44
CA ALA A 89 -6.94 -7.14 2.22
C ALA A 89 -6.15 -7.06 3.54
N GLY A 90 -6.46 -6.10 4.40
CA GLY A 90 -5.82 -5.95 5.70
C GLY A 90 -6.01 -7.16 6.63
N HIS A 91 -7.24 -7.66 6.78
CA HIS A 91 -7.51 -8.89 7.54
C HIS A 91 -6.77 -10.10 6.98
N ARG A 92 -6.70 -10.23 5.65
CA ARG A 92 -5.98 -11.33 5.00
C ARG A 92 -4.46 -11.24 5.21
N LEU A 93 -3.88 -10.04 5.24
CA LEU A 93 -2.47 -9.84 5.59
C LEU A 93 -2.16 -10.26 7.03
N VAL A 94 -3.04 -9.95 8.00
CA VAL A 94 -2.90 -10.43 9.39
C VAL A 94 -2.89 -11.96 9.47
N ALA A 95 -3.70 -12.63 8.64
CA ALA A 95 -3.85 -14.09 8.66
C ALA A 95 -2.84 -14.86 7.78
N ALA A 96 -2.21 -14.22 6.79
CA ALA A 96 -1.37 -14.88 5.78
C ALA A 96 0.14 -14.67 5.95
N VAL A 97 0.55 -13.53 6.51
CA VAL A 97 1.95 -13.07 6.48
C VAL A 97 2.62 -13.39 7.82
N GLY A 98 3.71 -14.14 7.77
CA GLY A 98 4.56 -14.40 8.93
C GLY A 98 5.30 -13.17 9.46
N GLY A 99 5.99 -13.35 10.58
CA GLY A 99 6.83 -12.32 11.18
C GLY A 99 6.08 -11.05 11.61
N ALA A 100 6.81 -9.93 11.66
CA ALA A 100 6.26 -8.64 12.08
C ALA A 100 5.41 -7.94 11.00
N SER A 101 5.71 -8.21 9.72
CA SER A 101 5.15 -7.47 8.58
C SER A 101 3.64 -7.67 8.41
N GLY A 102 3.12 -8.87 8.68
CA GLY A 102 1.70 -9.18 8.59
C GLY A 102 0.82 -8.35 9.51
N PRO A 103 1.05 -8.39 10.84
CA PRO A 103 0.33 -7.54 11.78
C PRO A 103 0.50 -6.04 11.55
N LEU A 104 1.66 -5.58 11.03
CA LEU A 104 1.91 -4.17 10.75
C LEU A 104 1.14 -3.67 9.52
N TYR A 105 1.31 -4.30 8.35
CA TYR A 105 0.55 -3.93 7.16
C TYR A 105 -0.94 -4.20 7.33
N GLY A 106 -1.32 -5.33 7.93
CA GLY A 106 -2.72 -5.62 8.24
C GLY A 106 -3.39 -4.53 9.07
N THR A 107 -2.71 -4.03 10.11
CA THR A 107 -3.20 -2.88 10.90
C THR A 107 -3.33 -1.61 10.05
N ALA A 108 -2.32 -1.31 9.23
CA ALA A 108 -2.32 -0.12 8.36
C ALA A 108 -3.48 -0.13 7.34
N PHE A 109 -3.68 -1.27 6.66
CA PHE A 109 -4.79 -1.47 5.72
C PHE A 109 -6.13 -1.41 6.44
N ILE A 110 -6.32 -2.11 7.56
CA ILE A 110 -7.58 -2.04 8.32
C ILE A 110 -7.89 -0.59 8.76
N ALA A 111 -6.89 0.18 9.19
CA ALA A 111 -7.08 1.57 9.60
C ALA A 111 -7.49 2.48 8.43
N ALA A 112 -6.81 2.39 7.28
CA ALA A 112 -7.20 3.09 6.05
C ALA A 112 -8.61 2.68 5.57
N GLY A 113 -8.92 1.38 5.61
CA GLY A 113 -10.20 0.84 5.18
C GLY A 113 -11.38 1.28 6.05
N HIS A 114 -11.16 1.65 7.32
CA HIS A 114 -12.20 2.30 8.13
C HIS A 114 -12.42 3.77 7.74
N VAL A 115 -11.34 4.52 7.45
CA VAL A 115 -11.45 5.93 7.01
C VAL A 115 -12.13 6.05 5.64
N ALA A 116 -11.90 5.09 4.74
CA ALA A 116 -12.63 4.99 3.47
C ALA A 116 -14.15 4.76 3.63
N GLY A 117 -14.60 4.29 4.80
CA GLY A 117 -16.01 4.01 5.08
C GLY A 117 -16.63 3.01 4.10
N ASP A 118 -17.87 3.30 3.70
CA ASP A 118 -18.63 2.52 2.72
C ASP A 118 -19.11 3.38 1.53
N ALA A 119 -18.41 4.49 1.26
CA ALA A 119 -18.64 5.28 0.05
C ALA A 119 -18.19 4.52 -1.20
N GLY A 120 -18.92 4.65 -2.31
CA GLY A 120 -18.54 4.00 -3.59
C GLY A 120 -17.26 4.56 -4.22
N VAL A 121 -16.92 5.81 -3.90
CA VAL A 121 -15.70 6.51 -4.32
C VAL A 121 -15.09 7.27 -3.13
N VAL A 122 -13.78 7.41 -3.10
CA VAL A 122 -13.05 8.21 -2.09
C VAL A 122 -12.20 9.28 -2.78
N GLY A 123 -12.33 10.54 -2.35
CA GLY A 123 -11.61 11.69 -2.91
C GLY A 123 -10.27 11.96 -2.21
N LEU A 124 -9.54 13.00 -2.67
CA LEU A 124 -8.21 13.37 -2.14
C LEU A 124 -8.15 13.55 -0.62
N GLU A 125 -9.12 14.25 -0.01
CA GLU A 125 -9.14 14.49 1.45
C GLU A 125 -9.28 13.18 2.24
N THR A 126 -10.17 12.29 1.79
CA THR A 126 -10.33 10.95 2.36
C THR A 126 -9.06 10.12 2.15
N LEU A 127 -8.44 10.17 0.97
CA LEU A 127 -7.20 9.47 0.67
C LEU A 127 -6.01 9.94 1.53
N ALA A 128 -5.88 11.24 1.77
CA ALA A 128 -4.89 11.80 2.69
C ALA A 128 -5.13 11.27 4.12
N SER A 129 -6.38 11.32 4.58
CA SER A 129 -6.80 10.79 5.89
C SER A 129 -6.59 9.27 6.02
N MET A 130 -6.76 8.51 4.94
CA MET A 130 -6.50 7.06 4.88
C MET A 130 -5.00 6.76 5.04
N LEU A 131 -4.14 7.52 4.35
CA LEU A 131 -2.68 7.36 4.45
C LEU A 131 -2.14 7.77 5.82
N ASP A 132 -2.65 8.87 6.40
CA ASP A 132 -2.31 9.28 7.77
C ASP A 132 -2.73 8.20 8.78
N SER A 133 -3.98 7.74 8.72
CA SER A 133 -4.50 6.68 9.58
C SER A 133 -3.71 5.38 9.47
N ALA A 134 -3.30 4.99 8.25
CA ALA A 134 -2.43 3.85 8.02
C ALA A 134 -1.06 4.02 8.69
N ALA A 135 -0.41 5.19 8.51
CA ALA A 135 0.89 5.50 9.10
C ALA A 135 0.81 5.51 10.64
N THR A 136 -0.18 6.21 11.20
CA THR A 136 -0.41 6.37 12.63
C THR A 136 -0.74 5.03 13.30
N ALA A 137 -1.59 4.21 12.69
CA ALA A 137 -1.94 2.89 13.22
C ALA A 137 -0.76 1.91 13.16
N LEU A 138 0.04 1.94 12.09
CA LEU A 138 1.28 1.16 11.97
C LEU A 138 2.32 1.59 13.00
N ALA A 139 2.56 2.90 13.15
CA ALA A 139 3.47 3.47 14.15
C ALA A 139 3.10 3.00 15.56
N ARG A 140 1.81 3.09 15.93
CA ARG A 140 1.29 2.60 17.21
C ARG A 140 1.46 1.09 17.39
N ARG A 141 1.20 0.29 16.35
CA ARG A 141 1.33 -1.19 16.38
C ARG A 141 2.78 -1.64 16.53
N GLY A 142 3.70 -1.04 15.78
CA GLY A 142 5.13 -1.30 15.83
C GLY A 142 5.88 -0.61 16.97
N ARG A 143 5.21 0.34 17.65
CA ARG A 143 5.79 1.30 18.60
C ARG A 143 6.99 2.05 18.02
N CYS A 144 6.96 2.36 16.73
CA CYS A 144 8.07 2.98 16.00
C CYS A 144 7.82 4.45 15.66
N ALA A 145 8.92 5.19 15.47
CA ALA A 145 8.93 6.54 14.92
C ALA A 145 9.75 6.59 13.61
N VAL A 146 9.62 7.66 12.84
CA VAL A 146 10.57 7.94 11.74
C VAL A 146 11.97 8.12 12.36
N GLY A 147 12.98 7.49 11.75
CA GLY A 147 14.33 7.33 12.29
C GLY A 147 14.58 6.01 13.02
N ASP A 148 13.57 5.14 13.21
CA ASP A 148 13.75 3.84 13.87
C ASP A 148 14.24 2.72 12.93
N LYS A 149 14.33 2.98 11.61
CA LYS A 149 14.69 2.03 10.54
C LYS A 149 13.63 0.93 10.37
N THR A 150 12.46 1.32 9.86
CA THR A 150 11.26 0.48 9.71
C THR A 150 10.41 0.87 8.49
N ILE A 151 9.33 0.11 8.22
CA ILE A 151 8.24 0.47 7.28
C ILE A 151 7.80 1.95 7.39
N LEU A 152 7.76 2.51 8.61
CA LEU A 152 7.26 3.86 8.86
C LEU A 152 8.13 4.95 8.22
N ASP A 153 9.43 4.70 8.06
CA ASP A 153 10.37 5.63 7.42
C ASP A 153 10.01 5.90 5.95
N ALA A 154 9.34 4.96 5.27
CA ALA A 154 8.77 5.19 3.93
C ALA A 154 7.29 5.62 3.99
N LEU A 155 6.49 5.04 4.89
CA LEU A 155 5.04 5.28 4.92
C LEU A 155 4.66 6.69 5.39
N ARG A 156 5.32 7.22 6.43
CA ARG A 156 4.97 8.54 6.98
C ARG A 156 5.30 9.67 5.98
N PRO A 157 6.51 9.76 5.39
CA PRO A 157 6.79 10.79 4.38
C PRO A 157 5.87 10.70 3.16
N ALA A 158 5.45 9.49 2.76
CA ALA A 158 4.48 9.31 1.68
C ALA A 158 3.10 9.93 2.01
N ALA A 159 2.61 9.71 3.23
CA ALA A 159 1.37 10.29 3.72
C ALA A 159 1.45 11.81 3.82
N ASP A 160 2.54 12.35 4.38
CA ASP A 160 2.78 13.79 4.51
C ASP A 160 2.84 14.48 3.14
N ALA A 161 3.59 13.91 2.18
CA ALA A 161 3.71 14.46 0.84
C ALA A 161 2.38 14.41 0.07
N PHE A 162 1.61 13.33 0.20
CA PHE A 162 0.27 13.24 -0.39
C PHE A 162 -0.66 14.31 0.17
N ALA A 163 -0.73 14.45 1.50
CA ALA A 163 -1.58 15.42 2.17
C ALA A 163 -1.22 16.85 1.78
N ALA A 164 0.07 17.20 1.79
CA ALA A 164 0.54 18.53 1.39
C ALA A 164 0.21 18.87 -0.07
N ALA A 165 0.29 17.92 -1.00
CA ALA A 165 -0.11 18.13 -2.39
C ALA A 165 -1.63 18.28 -2.54
N ALA A 166 -2.41 17.46 -1.84
CA ALA A 166 -3.88 17.52 -1.84
C ALA A 166 -4.40 18.85 -1.28
N SER A 167 -3.85 19.33 -0.16
CA SER A 167 -4.21 20.64 0.43
C SER A 167 -3.84 21.82 -0.48
N ASN A 168 -2.85 21.67 -1.36
CA ASN A 168 -2.48 22.65 -2.37
C ASN A 168 -3.29 22.53 -3.68
N GLY A 169 -4.37 21.73 -3.70
CA GLY A 169 -5.23 21.55 -4.87
C GLY A 169 -4.56 20.81 -6.03
N SER A 170 -3.51 20.02 -5.76
CA SER A 170 -2.89 19.18 -6.79
C SER A 170 -3.80 18.01 -7.18
N PRO A 171 -3.83 17.60 -8.46
CA PRO A 171 -4.63 16.45 -8.89
C PRO A 171 -4.06 15.13 -8.35
N LEU A 172 -4.89 14.08 -8.30
CA LEU A 172 -4.54 12.76 -7.76
C LEU A 172 -3.23 12.19 -8.32
N GLU A 173 -2.98 12.31 -9.63
CA GLU A 173 -1.73 11.86 -10.25
C GLU A 173 -0.51 12.54 -9.59
N ARG A 174 -0.59 13.85 -9.35
CA ARG A 174 0.49 14.62 -8.72
C ARG A 174 0.66 14.26 -7.25
N CYS A 175 -0.44 14.10 -6.52
CA CYS A 175 -0.44 13.67 -5.11
C CYS A 175 0.21 12.29 -4.95
N LEU A 176 -0.12 11.33 -5.83
CA LEU A 176 0.54 10.03 -5.86
C LEU A 176 2.02 10.14 -6.25
N ALA A 177 2.37 10.96 -7.27
CA ALA A 177 3.76 11.12 -7.73
C ALA A 177 4.70 11.66 -6.64
N VAL A 178 4.25 12.63 -5.83
CA VAL A 178 5.05 13.11 -4.68
C VAL A 178 5.09 12.09 -3.55
N ALA A 179 4.00 11.36 -3.29
CA ALA A 179 3.98 10.30 -2.29
C ALA A 179 4.95 9.14 -2.63
N VAL A 180 5.03 8.73 -3.90
CA VAL A 180 6.01 7.72 -4.38
C VAL A 180 7.44 8.23 -4.24
N THR A 181 7.68 9.51 -4.51
CA THR A 181 8.99 10.13 -4.33
C THR A 181 9.39 10.14 -2.86
N ALA A 182 8.52 10.64 -1.98
CA ALA A 182 8.78 10.66 -0.54
C ALA A 182 8.92 9.25 0.06
N ALA A 183 8.14 8.27 -0.39
CA ALA A 183 8.31 6.87 0.00
C ALA A 183 9.69 6.30 -0.41
N ARG A 184 10.19 6.69 -1.59
CA ARG A 184 11.52 6.29 -2.07
C ARG A 184 12.62 6.91 -1.22
N ASP A 185 12.51 8.20 -0.94
CA ASP A 185 13.53 8.94 -0.19
C ASP A 185 13.56 8.50 1.27
N GLY A 186 12.38 8.25 1.86
CA GLY A 186 12.21 7.64 3.18
C GLY A 186 12.72 6.19 3.26
N MET A 187 12.53 5.39 2.20
CA MET A 187 13.19 4.08 2.08
C MET A 187 14.71 4.22 2.06
N LEU A 188 15.25 5.15 1.26
CA LEU A 188 16.70 5.35 1.13
C LEU A 188 17.34 5.89 2.42
N SER A 189 16.63 6.74 3.16
CA SER A 189 17.10 7.31 4.44
C SER A 189 17.34 6.24 5.50
N THR A 190 16.73 5.04 5.37
CA THR A 190 17.00 3.92 6.29
C THR A 190 18.44 3.42 6.24
N ARG A 191 19.17 3.61 5.13
CA ARG A 191 20.52 3.07 4.93
C ARG A 191 21.52 3.48 6.04
N PRO A 192 21.72 4.76 6.36
CA PRO A 192 22.64 5.19 7.44
C PRO A 192 22.14 4.91 8.86
N LEU A 193 20.89 4.48 9.07
CA LEU A 193 20.31 4.38 10.42
C LEU A 193 20.76 3.13 11.17
N ILE A 194 20.97 3.32 12.48
CA ILE A 194 20.98 2.24 13.48
C ILE A 194 19.54 1.80 13.73
N ALA A 195 19.27 0.51 13.55
CA ALA A 195 17.96 -0.07 13.80
C ALA A 195 17.56 0.02 15.28
N ARG A 196 16.33 0.45 15.54
CA ARG A 196 15.75 0.57 16.90
C ARG A 196 14.60 -0.41 17.16
N ARG A 197 14.19 -1.16 16.14
CA ARG A 197 13.02 -2.06 16.15
C ARG A 197 13.32 -3.35 15.38
N GLY A 198 12.39 -4.32 15.48
CA GLY A 198 12.47 -5.59 14.76
C GLY A 198 13.67 -6.46 15.16
N LEU A 199 14.01 -7.43 14.31
CA LEU A 199 15.22 -8.25 14.46
C LEU A 199 16.49 -7.41 14.25
N ALA A 200 16.43 -6.41 13.36
CA ALA A 200 17.53 -5.51 13.01
C ALA A 200 18.13 -4.78 14.22
N LEU A 201 17.34 -4.49 15.27
CA LEU A 201 17.82 -3.95 16.54
C LEU A 201 19.02 -4.75 17.11
N ARG A 202 19.04 -6.08 16.92
CA ARG A 202 20.12 -6.97 17.41
C ARG A 202 21.46 -6.76 16.69
N MET A 203 21.47 -6.07 15.55
CA MET A 203 22.69 -5.75 14.83
C MET A 203 23.43 -4.54 15.44
N GLY A 204 22.72 -3.65 16.14
CA GLY A 204 23.28 -2.39 16.63
C GLY A 204 23.86 -1.56 15.47
N THR A 205 25.07 -1.05 15.64
CA THR A 205 25.81 -0.30 14.60
C THR A 205 26.01 -1.08 13.30
N ARG A 206 25.99 -2.42 13.32
CA ARG A 206 26.10 -3.26 12.10
C ARG A 206 24.89 -3.17 11.16
N SER A 207 23.79 -2.54 11.58
CA SER A 207 22.65 -2.26 10.69
C SER A 207 22.90 -1.06 9.75
N ILE A 208 23.94 -0.25 10.00
CA ILE A 208 24.33 0.87 9.14
C ILE A 208 24.85 0.34 7.81
N GLY A 209 24.47 0.98 6.70
CA GLY A 209 24.87 0.60 5.33
C GLY A 209 23.83 -0.25 4.60
N HIS A 210 22.85 -0.80 5.31
CA HIS A 210 21.81 -1.68 4.76
C HIS A 210 20.44 -1.00 4.75
N LEU A 211 19.65 -1.19 3.69
CA LEU A 211 18.27 -0.69 3.61
C LEU A 211 17.33 -1.57 4.43
N ASP A 212 16.31 -0.97 5.05
CA ASP A 212 15.26 -1.75 5.72
C ASP A 212 14.37 -2.49 4.70
N PRO A 213 14.21 -3.82 4.79
CA PRO A 213 13.36 -4.57 3.87
C PRO A 213 11.88 -4.15 3.96
N GLY A 214 11.40 -3.72 5.13
CA GLY A 214 10.05 -3.20 5.34
C GLY A 214 9.81 -1.85 4.65
N ALA A 215 10.74 -0.91 4.77
CA ALA A 215 10.68 0.36 4.06
C ALA A 215 10.75 0.17 2.53
N VAL A 216 11.58 -0.77 2.06
CA VAL A 216 11.66 -1.13 0.62
C VAL A 216 10.35 -1.72 0.11
N SER A 217 9.71 -2.65 0.84
CA SER A 217 8.40 -3.15 0.44
C SER A 217 7.32 -2.06 0.52
N CYS A 218 7.40 -1.14 1.48
CA CYS A 218 6.47 -0.01 1.58
C CYS A 218 6.56 0.91 0.35
N TYR A 219 7.77 1.27 -0.07
CA TYR A 219 7.99 1.99 -1.32
C TYR A 219 7.37 1.27 -2.53
N LEU A 220 7.52 -0.06 -2.63
CA LEU A 220 6.89 -0.85 -3.70
C LEU A 220 5.35 -0.80 -3.63
N LEU A 221 4.77 -0.81 -2.42
CA LEU A 221 3.33 -0.67 -2.20
C LEU A 221 2.80 0.70 -2.66
N ILE A 222 3.43 1.80 -2.24
CA ILE A 222 3.03 3.17 -2.64
C ILE A 222 3.24 3.36 -4.16
N ARG A 223 4.36 2.85 -4.71
CA ARG A 223 4.62 2.85 -6.16
C ARG A 223 3.54 2.10 -6.94
N ALA A 224 2.94 1.05 -6.38
CA ALA A 224 1.88 0.29 -7.02
C ALA A 224 0.59 1.08 -7.26
N MET A 225 0.43 2.27 -6.67
CA MET A 225 -0.73 3.14 -6.90
C MET A 225 -0.68 3.80 -8.29
N ILE A 226 0.50 4.24 -8.74
CA ILE A 226 0.68 4.90 -10.06
C ILE A 226 0.81 3.85 -11.18
N PRO A 227 0.06 3.96 -12.30
CA PRO A 227 0.23 3.08 -13.45
C PRO A 227 1.70 3.02 -13.90
N GLY A 228 2.23 1.81 -14.03
CA GLY A 228 3.51 1.62 -14.69
C GLY A 228 3.35 1.88 -16.18
N LYS A 229 4.32 2.59 -16.78
CA LYS A 229 4.64 2.42 -18.19
C LYS A 229 5.30 1.05 -18.40
#